data_AF-A0A5C3P8C4-F1
#
_entry.id   AF-A0A5C3P8C4-F1
#
_cell.length_a   1.000
_cell.length_b   1.000
_cell.length_c   1.000
_cell.angle_alpha   90.00
_cell.angle_beta   90.00
_cell.angle_gamma   90.00
#
_symmetry.space_group_name_H-M   'P 1'
#
loop_
_entity.id
_entity.type
_entity.pdbx_description
1 polymer ?
#
loop_
_entity_poly.entity_id
_entity_poly.type
_entity_poly.pdbx_seq_one_letter_code
_entity_poly.pdbx_strand_id
1 'polypeptide(L)'
;MEPLTRSEMLTTLSCMGINLPTSTKLSDDALEKRLREGLNASQNRENIPAPLNINSIRPWPMLKPWDASASSSVQGRPVFNAVRRTSVQEMAEHAQALRAGQRYDPSPLYTNAFMDIRQTMMSIGHALDKGQRWCIIQDTKCETYALNIRFLSVLEIDDRTPAIVLLYRMHTAKDAIEGMQWGQHQYDKDPNSRVEGGISMITATPLELKLLMKLLSMNAKLLPPDHKPERGPYEEKHKVSVLLPVGPLSFEALGSLNNDTGCAICGKERTSRCSQCQSVSYCGAECQKADWPEHKKACRSLKGGRWCTIPFRTNYADNILADFMSRRSVNHPQTFVTTREPTSEVPPNVHGDKLFLVKIQAGMGTETTMLIYDRNRTFKEVFFFLEDDPESHAAVLAEIRCPRGGYGGLKMYRWAKRTGDRQLSICLDRPPTMPIAW
;
A
#
# COMPACT_ATOMS: atom_id res chain seq x y z
N MET A 1 -1.41 -7.27 -25.42
CA MET A 1 -2.47 -7.02 -24.45
C MET A 1 -2.89 -5.58 -24.59
N GLU A 2 -4.18 -5.30 -24.57
CA GLU A 2 -4.68 -3.94 -24.50
C GLU A 2 -4.25 -3.30 -23.17
N PRO A 3 -3.83 -2.02 -23.18
CA PRO A 3 -3.54 -1.31 -21.94
C PRO A 3 -4.81 -1.23 -21.07
N LEU A 4 -4.62 -0.99 -19.77
CA LEU A 4 -5.73 -0.70 -18.86
C LEU A 4 -6.50 0.51 -19.38
N THR A 5 -7.82 0.37 -19.53
CA THR A 5 -8.70 1.48 -19.85
C THR A 5 -8.75 2.48 -18.69
N ARG A 6 -9.22 3.71 -18.96
CA ARG A 6 -9.42 4.73 -17.91
C ARG A 6 -10.27 4.22 -16.74
N SER A 7 -11.38 3.53 -17.05
CA SER A 7 -12.27 2.96 -16.04
C SER A 7 -11.55 1.91 -15.18
N GLU A 8 -10.81 1.00 -15.81
CA GLU A 8 -10.02 -0.02 -15.11
C GLU A 8 -8.91 0.59 -14.23
N MET A 9 -8.26 1.67 -14.68
CA MET A 9 -7.28 2.39 -13.87
C MET A 9 -7.92 3.05 -12.64
N LEU A 10 -9.06 3.72 -12.81
CA LEU A 10 -9.79 4.36 -11.71
C LEU A 10 -10.29 3.33 -10.69
N THR A 11 -10.86 2.21 -11.15
CA THR A 11 -11.27 1.11 -10.28
C THR A 11 -10.08 0.54 -9.52
N THR A 12 -8.95 0.28 -10.19
CA THR A 12 -7.75 -0.26 -9.54
C THR A 12 -7.18 0.70 -8.50
N LEU A 13 -7.09 1.99 -8.81
CA LEU A 13 -6.64 3.02 -7.86
C LEU A 13 -7.54 3.07 -6.62
N SER A 14 -8.86 3.03 -6.82
CA SER A 14 -9.84 2.97 -5.74
C SER A 14 -9.64 1.72 -4.86
N CYS A 15 -9.47 0.55 -5.48
CA CYS A 15 -9.15 -0.71 -4.81
C CYS A 15 -7.87 -0.66 -3.96
N MET A 16 -6.89 0.16 -4.33
CA MET A 16 -5.65 0.40 -3.57
C MET A 16 -5.83 1.39 -2.41
N GLY A 17 -6.99 2.05 -2.30
CA GLY A 17 -7.29 3.11 -1.33
C GLY A 17 -6.88 4.51 -1.80
N ILE A 18 -6.61 4.68 -3.10
CA ILE A 18 -6.34 5.96 -3.74
C ILE A 18 -7.68 6.52 -4.24
N ASN A 19 -8.24 7.45 -3.47
CA ASN A 19 -9.56 8.02 -3.71
C ASN A 19 -9.42 9.28 -4.55
N LEU A 20 -9.83 9.19 -5.81
CA LEU A 20 -9.94 10.34 -6.69
C LEU A 20 -11.40 10.83 -6.72
N PRO A 21 -11.65 12.14 -6.87
CA PRO A 21 -13.01 12.65 -7.04
C PRO A 21 -13.70 11.97 -8.23
N THR A 22 -15.01 11.70 -8.12
CA THR A 22 -15.73 11.02 -9.22
C THR A 22 -15.71 11.84 -10.51
N SER A 23 -15.60 13.16 -10.39
CA SER A 23 -15.48 14.12 -11.49
C SER A 23 -14.04 14.36 -11.96
N THR A 24 -13.08 13.49 -11.60
CA THR A 24 -11.67 13.65 -11.95
C THR A 24 -11.45 13.81 -13.46
N LYS A 25 -10.75 14.90 -13.81
CA LYS A 25 -10.30 15.25 -15.16
C LYS A 25 -8.79 15.06 -15.32
N LEU A 26 -8.16 14.26 -14.47
CA LEU A 26 -6.76 13.86 -14.65
C LEU A 26 -6.60 13.18 -16.01
N SER A 27 -5.50 13.45 -16.71
CA SER A 27 -5.17 12.77 -17.96
C SER A 27 -4.91 11.28 -17.72
N ASP A 28 -5.05 10.46 -18.77
CA ASP A 28 -4.78 9.03 -18.68
C ASP A 28 -3.32 8.76 -18.29
N ASP A 29 -2.37 9.56 -18.79
CA ASP A 29 -0.95 9.51 -18.36
C ASP A 29 -0.75 9.77 -16.86
N ALA A 30 -1.54 10.68 -16.28
CA ALA A 30 -1.45 10.99 -14.85
C ALA A 30 -2.04 9.86 -14.01
N LEU A 31 -3.15 9.26 -14.45
CA LEU A 31 -3.70 8.05 -13.82
C LEU A 31 -2.73 6.88 -13.92
N GLU A 32 -2.10 6.68 -15.09
CA GLU A 32 -1.11 5.63 -15.30
C GLU A 32 0.12 5.83 -14.41
N LYS A 33 0.62 7.07 -14.32
CA LYS A 33 1.73 7.41 -13.42
C LYS A 33 1.38 7.10 -11.97
N ARG A 34 0.20 7.52 -11.50
CA ARG A 34 -0.27 7.28 -10.13
C ARG A 34 -0.44 5.79 -9.84
N LEU A 35 -0.98 5.03 -10.80
CA LEU A 35 -1.11 3.58 -10.67
C LEU A 35 0.28 2.91 -10.57
N ARG A 36 1.23 3.31 -11.40
CA ARG A 36 2.61 2.80 -11.35
C ARG A 36 3.28 3.10 -10.01
N GLU A 37 3.12 4.32 -9.49
CA GLU A 37 3.65 4.72 -8.18
C GLU A 37 3.00 3.92 -7.05
N GLY A 38 1.68 3.72 -7.09
CA GLY A 38 0.96 2.84 -6.18
C GLY A 38 1.48 1.41 -6.20
N LEU A 39 1.67 0.83 -7.39
CA LEU A 39 2.15 -0.56 -7.53
C LEU A 39 3.61 -0.71 -7.09
N ASN A 40 4.43 0.33 -7.25
CA ASN A 40 5.79 0.35 -6.70
C ASN A 40 5.75 0.39 -5.16
N ALA A 41 4.92 1.26 -4.59
CA ALA A 41 4.76 1.37 -3.14
C ALA A 41 4.20 0.09 -2.51
N SER A 42 3.26 -0.59 -3.18
CA SER A 42 2.72 -1.88 -2.69
C SER A 42 3.76 -3.00 -2.67
N GLN A 43 4.84 -2.88 -3.45
CA GLN A 43 5.96 -3.83 -3.48
C GLN A 43 7.16 -3.38 -2.64
N ASN A 44 7.05 -2.28 -1.89
CA ASN A 44 8.16 -1.66 -1.18
C ASN A 44 9.39 -1.40 -2.09
N ARG A 45 9.12 -0.97 -3.34
CA ARG A 45 10.10 -0.93 -4.43
C ARG A 45 11.32 -0.04 -4.16
N GLU A 46 11.16 0.99 -3.34
CA GLU A 46 12.24 1.94 -2.96
C GLU A 46 13.37 1.27 -2.18
N ASN A 47 13.06 0.20 -1.45
CA ASN A 47 14.01 -0.56 -0.64
C ASN A 47 14.65 -1.73 -1.41
N ILE A 48 14.35 -1.87 -2.70
CA ILE A 48 14.82 -2.98 -3.54
C ILE A 48 15.85 -2.44 -4.55
N PRO A 49 17.08 -2.99 -4.56
CA PRO A 49 18.10 -2.60 -5.52
C PRO A 49 17.64 -2.79 -6.98
N ALA A 50 18.10 -1.91 -7.87
CA ALA A 50 17.83 -2.01 -9.29
C ALA A 50 19.03 -1.52 -10.12
N PRO A 51 19.62 -2.36 -10.99
CA PRO A 51 19.27 -3.76 -11.23
C PRO A 51 19.64 -4.69 -10.06
N LEU A 52 18.97 -5.84 -9.96
CA LEU A 52 19.31 -6.92 -9.04
C LEU A 52 20.56 -7.66 -9.53
N ASN A 53 21.52 -7.87 -8.64
CA ASN A 53 22.68 -8.71 -8.93
C ASN A 53 22.31 -10.19 -8.73
N ILE A 54 21.57 -10.75 -9.70
CA ILE A 54 20.95 -12.09 -9.63
C ILE A 54 21.95 -13.19 -9.26
N ASN A 55 23.19 -13.09 -9.75
CA ASN A 55 24.23 -14.10 -9.52
C ASN A 55 24.86 -14.02 -8.12
N SER A 56 24.70 -12.87 -7.43
CA SER A 56 25.28 -12.65 -6.10
C SER A 56 24.22 -12.76 -4.99
N ILE A 57 22.94 -12.63 -5.33
CA ILE A 57 21.85 -12.77 -4.35
C ILE A 57 21.65 -14.26 -4.06
N ARG A 58 21.62 -14.62 -2.78
CA ARG A 58 21.43 -16.01 -2.35
C ARG A 58 20.04 -16.52 -2.73
N PRO A 59 19.88 -17.81 -3.04
CA PRO A 59 18.57 -18.42 -3.21
C PRO A 59 17.75 -18.32 -1.92
N TRP A 60 16.44 -18.15 -2.07
CA TRP A 60 15.50 -18.23 -0.96
C TRP A 60 15.58 -19.64 -0.34
N PRO A 61 15.75 -19.77 0.99
CA PRO A 61 15.85 -21.08 1.63
C PRO A 61 14.45 -21.67 1.78
N MET A 62 13.95 -22.24 0.69
CA MET A 62 12.66 -22.94 0.66
C MET A 62 12.68 -24.15 1.62
N LEU A 63 11.53 -24.46 2.23
CA LEU A 63 11.37 -25.72 2.97
C LEU A 63 11.50 -26.89 2.00
N LYS A 64 12.40 -27.84 2.30
CA LYS A 64 12.41 -29.10 1.56
C LYS A 64 11.41 -30.05 2.20
N PRO A 65 10.77 -30.95 1.42
CA PRO A 65 9.75 -31.87 1.93
C PRO A 65 10.21 -32.75 3.11
N TRP A 66 11.50 -33.02 3.24
CA TRP A 66 12.07 -33.85 4.31
C TRP A 66 12.60 -33.05 5.52
N ASP A 67 12.57 -31.72 5.49
CA ASP A 67 13.10 -30.87 6.57
C ASP A 67 12.14 -30.74 7.77
N ALA A 68 10.93 -31.31 7.68
CA ALA A 68 9.91 -31.24 8.74
C ALA A 68 10.31 -31.92 10.06
N SER A 69 11.39 -32.72 10.08
CA SER A 69 11.87 -33.47 11.25
C SER A 69 13.21 -32.99 11.82
N ALA A 70 13.89 -32.00 11.21
CA ALA A 70 15.23 -31.60 11.61
C ALA A 70 15.22 -30.41 12.59
N SER A 71 15.61 -30.68 13.85
CA SER A 71 15.75 -29.70 14.95
C SER A 71 16.96 -28.75 14.82
N SER A 72 17.46 -28.50 13.61
CA SER A 72 18.60 -27.61 13.38
C SER A 72 18.15 -26.21 12.98
N SER A 73 18.87 -25.22 13.50
CA SER A 73 18.62 -23.78 13.51
C SER A 73 18.51 -23.03 12.16
N VAL A 74 18.35 -23.73 11.02
CA VAL A 74 18.07 -23.12 9.72
C VAL A 74 16.82 -23.79 9.13
N GLN A 75 15.67 -23.46 9.73
CA GLN A 75 14.37 -23.93 9.27
C GLN A 75 14.04 -23.22 7.95
N GLY A 76 13.80 -23.98 6.87
CA GLY A 76 13.38 -23.39 5.59
C GLY A 76 12.15 -22.50 5.77
N ARG A 77 11.98 -21.52 4.88
CA ARG A 77 10.89 -20.53 4.93
C ARG A 77 9.95 -20.74 3.75
N PRO A 78 8.64 -20.98 3.98
CA PRO A 78 7.68 -21.10 2.89
C PRO A 78 7.58 -19.79 2.10
N VAL A 79 7.63 -19.88 0.78
CA VAL A 79 7.39 -18.76 -0.12
C VAL A 79 5.97 -18.23 0.08
N PHE A 80 4.98 -19.10 0.30
CA PHE A 80 3.59 -18.71 0.63
C PHE A 80 3.53 -17.71 1.79
N ASN A 81 4.24 -18.00 2.89
CA ASN A 81 4.29 -17.11 4.04
C ASN A 81 5.03 -15.82 3.73
N ALA A 82 6.10 -15.91 2.94
CA ALA A 82 6.95 -14.79 2.59
C ALA A 82 6.33 -13.83 1.56
N VAL A 83 5.43 -14.28 0.70
CA VAL A 83 4.67 -13.40 -0.22
C VAL A 83 3.40 -12.84 0.42
N ARG A 84 2.91 -13.44 1.50
CA ARG A 84 1.75 -12.95 2.24
C ARG A 84 2.10 -11.65 2.98
N ARG A 85 1.43 -10.56 2.58
CA ARG A 85 1.60 -9.21 3.13
C ARG A 85 0.32 -8.76 3.82
N THR A 86 0.13 -9.14 5.08
CA THR A 86 -1.06 -8.79 5.89
C THR A 86 -0.75 -7.59 6.80
N SER A 87 -1.62 -6.59 6.78
CA SER A 87 -1.51 -5.43 7.66
C SER A 87 -2.06 -5.69 9.06
N VAL A 88 -1.64 -4.88 10.04
CA VAL A 88 -2.19 -4.89 11.40
C VAL A 88 -3.71 -4.67 11.41
N GLN A 89 -4.23 -3.84 10.49
CA GLN A 89 -5.65 -3.61 10.32
C GLN A 89 -6.38 -4.89 9.89
N GLU A 90 -5.90 -5.54 8.83
CA GLU A 90 -6.48 -6.80 8.33
C GLU A 90 -6.43 -7.90 9.41
N MET A 91 -5.34 -7.98 10.18
CA MET A 91 -5.24 -8.90 11.31
C MET A 91 -6.27 -8.60 12.41
N ALA A 92 -6.48 -7.32 12.74
CA ALA A 92 -7.44 -6.90 13.76
C ALA A 92 -8.89 -7.15 13.33
N GLU A 93 -9.23 -6.87 12.06
CA GLU A 93 -10.54 -7.14 11.48
C GLU A 93 -10.82 -8.64 11.44
N HIS A 94 -9.84 -9.46 11.05
CA HIS A 94 -9.93 -10.92 11.11
C HIS A 94 -10.19 -11.41 12.54
N ALA A 95 -9.42 -10.93 13.52
CA ALA A 95 -9.62 -11.28 14.92
C ALA A 95 -10.98 -10.82 15.47
N GLN A 96 -11.51 -9.70 14.98
CA GLN A 96 -12.84 -9.21 15.35
C GLN A 96 -13.94 -10.11 14.77
N ALA A 97 -13.85 -10.49 13.49
CA ALA A 97 -14.78 -11.40 12.85
C ALA A 97 -14.82 -12.77 13.54
N LEU A 98 -13.66 -13.33 13.87
CA LEU A 98 -13.56 -14.58 14.63
C LEU A 98 -14.24 -14.47 16.00
N ARG A 99 -14.02 -13.37 16.74
CA ARG A 99 -14.70 -13.12 18.02
C ARG A 99 -16.21 -12.98 17.88
N ALA A 100 -16.69 -12.49 16.75
CA ALA A 100 -18.11 -12.39 16.43
C ALA A 100 -18.71 -13.71 15.88
N GLY A 101 -17.92 -14.80 15.78
CA GLY A 101 -18.36 -16.05 15.17
C GLY A 101 -18.63 -15.94 13.66
N GLN A 102 -18.11 -14.90 13.01
CA GLN A 102 -18.30 -14.63 11.59
C GLN A 102 -17.09 -15.10 10.78
N ARG A 103 -17.33 -15.61 9.57
CA ARG A 103 -16.26 -15.86 8.61
C ARG A 103 -15.69 -14.53 8.15
N TYR A 104 -14.39 -14.31 8.39
CA TYR A 104 -13.70 -13.16 7.81
C TYR A 104 -13.47 -13.41 6.32
N ASP A 105 -14.10 -12.59 5.50
CA ASP A 105 -13.84 -12.51 4.07
C ASP A 105 -13.62 -11.03 3.72
N PRO A 106 -12.38 -10.52 3.78
CA PRO A 106 -12.11 -9.10 3.61
C PRO A 106 -12.45 -8.60 2.20
N SER A 107 -12.48 -9.51 1.24
CA SER A 107 -12.84 -9.25 -0.13
C SER A 107 -13.17 -10.58 -0.79
N PRO A 108 -14.44 -10.84 -1.13
CA PRO A 108 -14.80 -11.99 -1.94
C PRO A 108 -13.94 -12.02 -3.20
N LEU A 109 -13.53 -13.21 -3.62
CA LEU A 109 -12.75 -13.39 -4.85
C LEU A 109 -13.41 -12.65 -6.02
N TYR A 110 -12.58 -12.03 -6.87
CA TYR A 110 -12.98 -11.41 -8.13
C TYR A 110 -13.77 -10.09 -8.00
N THR A 111 -13.77 -9.49 -6.80
CA THR A 111 -14.44 -8.20 -6.55
C THR A 111 -13.47 -7.02 -6.49
N ASN A 112 -12.22 -7.26 -6.10
CA ASN A 112 -11.20 -6.24 -5.93
C ASN A 112 -9.90 -6.75 -6.54
N ALA A 113 -9.62 -6.33 -7.77
CA ALA A 113 -8.46 -6.81 -8.53
C ALA A 113 -7.12 -6.59 -7.79
N PHE A 114 -7.01 -5.58 -6.92
CA PHE A 114 -5.80 -5.38 -6.11
C PHE A 114 -5.68 -6.38 -4.95
N MET A 115 -6.79 -6.77 -4.33
CA MET A 115 -6.81 -7.87 -3.36
C MET A 115 -6.60 -9.21 -4.05
N ASP A 116 -7.20 -9.42 -5.22
CA ASP A 116 -7.11 -10.66 -5.97
C ASP A 116 -5.65 -10.93 -6.40
N ILE A 117 -4.90 -9.93 -6.91
CA ILE A 117 -3.47 -10.15 -7.21
C ILE A 117 -2.65 -10.57 -5.97
N ARG A 118 -3.02 -10.11 -4.76
CA ARG A 118 -2.33 -10.53 -3.52
C ARG A 118 -2.62 -12.00 -3.22
N GLN A 119 -3.84 -12.45 -3.48
CA GLN A 119 -4.21 -13.87 -3.37
C GLN A 119 -3.53 -14.71 -4.46
N THR A 120 -3.42 -14.21 -5.69
CA THR A 120 -2.64 -14.85 -6.76
C THR A 120 -1.16 -14.98 -6.40
N MET A 121 -0.55 -13.98 -5.75
CA MET A 121 0.82 -14.12 -5.21
C MET A 121 0.92 -15.27 -4.20
N MET A 122 -0.08 -15.42 -3.31
CA MET A 122 -0.13 -16.53 -2.36
C MET A 122 -0.28 -17.88 -3.07
N SER A 123 -1.14 -17.99 -4.09
CA SER A 123 -1.27 -19.21 -4.91
C SER A 123 0.05 -19.58 -5.61
N ILE A 124 0.79 -18.59 -6.14
CA ILE A 124 2.14 -18.78 -6.69
C ILE A 124 3.12 -19.26 -5.61
N GLY A 125 3.09 -18.65 -4.43
CA GLY A 125 3.96 -19.07 -3.32
C GLY A 125 3.69 -20.51 -2.88
N HIS A 126 2.42 -20.90 -2.81
CA HIS A 126 2.01 -22.29 -2.51
C HIS A 126 2.48 -23.28 -3.59
N ALA A 127 2.39 -22.88 -4.86
CA ALA A 127 2.88 -23.68 -5.98
C ALA A 127 4.39 -23.94 -5.88
N LEU A 128 5.17 -22.89 -5.61
CA LEU A 128 6.61 -22.97 -5.39
C LEU A 128 6.94 -23.87 -4.19
N ASP A 129 6.23 -23.72 -3.06
CA ASP A 129 6.45 -24.53 -1.86
C ASP A 129 6.15 -26.02 -2.09
N LYS A 130 5.27 -26.36 -3.03
CA LYS A 130 5.03 -27.73 -3.50
C LYS A 130 6.10 -28.25 -4.49
N GLY A 131 7.09 -27.44 -4.82
CA GLY A 131 8.15 -27.78 -5.78
C GLY A 131 7.73 -27.65 -7.24
N GLN A 132 6.62 -26.98 -7.54
CA GLN A 132 6.19 -26.73 -8.92
C GLN A 132 7.07 -25.66 -9.56
N ARG A 133 7.38 -25.85 -10.84
CA ARG A 133 8.28 -24.96 -11.59
C ARG A 133 7.56 -24.07 -12.60
N TRP A 134 6.25 -24.22 -12.71
CA TRP A 134 5.44 -23.46 -13.66
C TRP A 134 3.98 -23.42 -13.20
N CYS A 135 3.24 -22.45 -13.71
CA CYS A 135 1.79 -22.37 -13.55
C CYS A 135 1.14 -21.71 -14.77
N ILE A 136 -0.17 -21.88 -14.87
CA ILE A 136 -1.02 -21.16 -15.81
C ILE A 136 -2.04 -20.37 -14.99
N ILE A 137 -2.18 -19.09 -15.31
CA ILE A 137 -3.21 -18.22 -14.72
C ILE A 137 -4.24 -17.91 -15.80
N GLN A 138 -5.47 -18.38 -15.64
CA GLN A 138 -6.51 -18.30 -16.65
C GLN A 138 -7.69 -17.45 -16.18
N ASP A 139 -8.35 -16.76 -17.11
CA ASP A 139 -9.53 -15.97 -16.78
C ASP A 139 -10.68 -16.85 -16.25
N THR A 140 -11.55 -16.30 -15.39
CA THR A 140 -12.64 -17.05 -14.72
C THR A 140 -13.56 -17.84 -15.64
N LYS A 141 -13.69 -17.43 -16.90
CA LYS A 141 -14.49 -18.13 -17.92
C LYS A 141 -13.67 -19.01 -18.86
N CYS A 142 -12.34 -18.95 -18.76
CA CYS A 142 -11.41 -19.62 -19.66
C CYS A 142 -11.57 -19.23 -21.14
N GLU A 143 -12.01 -17.99 -21.41
CA GLU A 143 -12.40 -17.54 -22.75
C GLU A 143 -11.41 -16.51 -23.33
N THR A 144 -10.79 -15.69 -22.49
CA THR A 144 -10.18 -14.44 -22.95
C THR A 144 -8.66 -14.45 -22.87
N TYR A 145 -8.12 -14.88 -21.73
CA TYR A 145 -6.71 -14.69 -21.39
C TYR A 145 -6.14 -15.87 -20.62
N ALA A 146 -4.93 -16.28 -20.99
CA ALA A 146 -4.15 -17.26 -20.22
C ALA A 146 -2.70 -16.77 -20.10
N LEU A 147 -2.20 -16.69 -18.88
CA LEU A 147 -0.83 -16.29 -18.57
C LEU A 147 -0.02 -17.53 -18.19
N ASN A 148 0.90 -17.90 -19.07
CA ASN A 148 1.87 -18.95 -18.84
C ASN A 148 3.04 -18.38 -18.04
N ILE A 149 3.46 -19.06 -16.97
CA ILE A 149 4.60 -18.67 -16.13
C ILE A 149 5.50 -19.87 -15.87
N ARG A 150 6.80 -19.74 -16.15
CA ARG A 150 7.84 -20.66 -15.65
C ARG A 150 8.71 -19.95 -14.63
N PHE A 151 8.83 -20.52 -13.44
CA PHE A 151 9.71 -20.04 -12.39
C PHE A 151 11.16 -20.45 -12.68
N LEU A 152 12.08 -19.49 -12.61
CA LEU A 152 13.51 -19.71 -12.84
C LEU A 152 14.26 -19.85 -11.52
N SER A 153 14.02 -18.92 -10.60
CA SER A 153 14.62 -18.94 -9.26
C SER A 153 13.81 -18.08 -8.30
N VAL A 154 13.97 -18.36 -7.00
CA VAL A 154 13.48 -17.48 -5.93
C VAL A 154 14.71 -16.96 -5.21
N LEU A 155 14.91 -15.65 -5.24
CA LEU A 155 16.06 -14.97 -4.66
C LEU A 155 15.66 -14.33 -3.33
N GLU A 156 16.60 -14.28 -2.39
CA GLU A 156 16.39 -13.63 -1.10
C GLU A 156 16.93 -12.20 -1.11
N ILE A 157 16.06 -11.21 -1.33
CA ILE A 157 16.43 -9.79 -1.26
C ILE A 157 16.80 -9.42 0.18
N ASP A 158 15.97 -9.85 1.12
CA ASP A 158 16.16 -9.75 2.57
C ASP A 158 15.49 -10.96 3.26
N ASP A 159 15.46 -10.98 4.59
CA ASP A 159 14.93 -12.10 5.37
C ASP A 159 13.43 -12.37 5.18
N ARG A 160 12.70 -11.51 4.49
CA ARG A 160 11.23 -11.51 4.34
C ARG A 160 10.77 -11.32 2.90
N THR A 161 11.63 -10.88 1.99
CA THR A 161 11.28 -10.45 0.63
C THR A 161 11.88 -11.41 -0.39
N PRO A 162 11.10 -12.41 -0.85
CA PRO A 162 11.48 -13.21 -1.99
C PRO A 162 11.31 -12.40 -3.29
N ALA A 163 12.26 -12.54 -4.20
CA ALA A 163 12.14 -12.10 -5.58
C ALA A 163 12.04 -13.33 -6.49
N ILE A 164 10.87 -13.53 -7.11
CA ILE A 164 10.60 -14.70 -7.96
C ILE A 164 10.96 -14.32 -9.39
N VAL A 165 12.11 -14.78 -9.87
CA VAL A 165 12.57 -14.58 -11.25
C VAL A 165 11.85 -15.60 -12.13
N LEU A 166 11.27 -15.14 -13.24
CA LEU A 166 10.40 -15.99 -14.06
C LEU A 166 10.42 -15.60 -15.55
N LEU A 167 10.00 -16.56 -16.37
CA LEU A 167 9.54 -16.34 -17.74
C LEU A 167 8.02 -16.31 -17.78
N TYR A 168 7.45 -15.43 -18.59
CA TYR A 168 6.01 -15.35 -18.76
C TYR A 168 5.58 -15.02 -20.18
N ARG A 169 4.39 -15.47 -20.55
CA ARG A 169 3.70 -15.05 -21.76
C ARG A 169 2.20 -15.04 -21.57
N MET A 170 1.57 -13.93 -21.94
CA MET A 170 0.12 -13.83 -22.01
C MET A 170 -0.35 -14.28 -23.39
N HIS A 171 -1.38 -15.13 -23.40
CA HIS A 171 -2.07 -15.64 -24.58
C HIS A 171 -3.50 -15.09 -24.61
N THR A 172 -4.05 -15.02 -25.81
CA THR A 172 -5.44 -14.67 -26.11
C THR A 172 -6.07 -15.80 -26.92
N ALA A 173 -7.37 -15.71 -27.22
CA ALA A 173 -8.04 -16.67 -28.10
C ALA A 173 -7.32 -16.86 -29.46
N LYS A 174 -6.61 -15.84 -29.97
CA LYS A 174 -5.88 -15.89 -31.25
C LYS A 174 -4.65 -16.80 -31.23
N ASP A 175 -4.00 -16.95 -30.08
CA ASP A 175 -2.75 -17.71 -29.91
C ASP A 175 -2.81 -18.70 -28.74
N ALA A 176 -4.03 -19.13 -28.38
CA ALA A 176 -4.29 -20.08 -27.29
C ALA A 176 -3.63 -21.44 -27.54
N ILE A 177 -3.55 -21.90 -28.79
CA ILE A 177 -2.90 -23.16 -29.16
C ILE A 177 -1.42 -23.15 -28.76
N GLU A 178 -0.69 -22.05 -29.01
CA GLU A 178 0.71 -21.92 -28.58
C GLU A 178 0.84 -22.03 -27.05
N GLY A 179 -0.11 -21.46 -26.32
CA GLY A 179 -0.14 -21.54 -24.85
C GLY A 179 -0.38 -22.95 -24.32
N MET A 180 -1.32 -23.67 -24.94
CA MET A 180 -1.61 -25.08 -24.60
C MET A 180 -0.43 -26.00 -24.93
N GLN A 181 0.23 -25.80 -26.08
CA GLN A 181 1.44 -26.56 -26.45
C GLN A 181 2.57 -26.37 -25.44
N TRP A 182 2.78 -25.13 -24.99
CA TRP A 182 3.75 -24.87 -23.92
C TRP A 182 3.35 -25.59 -22.62
N GLY A 183 2.09 -25.53 -22.22
CA GLY A 183 1.60 -26.19 -20.99
C GLY A 183 1.78 -27.71 -21.03
N GLN A 184 1.43 -28.34 -22.15
CA GLN A 184 1.65 -29.77 -22.36
C GLN A 184 3.14 -30.11 -22.29
N HIS A 185 4.01 -29.30 -22.90
CA HIS A 185 5.45 -29.52 -22.85
C HIS A 185 6.00 -29.44 -21.42
N GLN A 186 5.54 -28.49 -20.60
CA GLN A 186 5.95 -28.42 -19.19
C GLN A 186 5.45 -29.64 -18.41
N TYR A 187 4.21 -30.07 -18.63
CA TYR A 187 3.63 -31.27 -18.01
C TYR A 187 4.43 -32.53 -18.33
N ASP A 188 4.84 -32.70 -19.58
CA ASP A 188 5.61 -33.87 -20.01
C ASP A 188 7.02 -33.88 -19.41
N LYS A 189 7.63 -32.69 -19.27
CA LYS A 189 9.00 -32.47 -18.81
C LYS A 189 9.16 -32.52 -17.29
N ASP A 190 8.19 -32.02 -16.52
CA ASP A 190 8.28 -31.88 -15.06
C ASP A 190 7.66 -33.10 -14.36
N PRO A 191 8.44 -33.98 -13.70
CA PRO A 191 7.90 -35.12 -12.97
C PRO A 191 6.91 -34.72 -11.87
N ASN A 192 7.09 -33.53 -11.29
CA ASN A 192 6.20 -33.00 -10.26
C ASN A 192 4.82 -32.60 -10.82
N SER A 193 4.65 -32.56 -12.14
CA SER A 193 3.33 -32.32 -12.75
C SER A 193 2.44 -33.55 -12.79
N ARG A 194 3.00 -34.76 -12.61
CA ARG A 194 2.28 -36.04 -12.69
C ARG A 194 1.73 -36.55 -11.35
N VAL A 195 2.03 -35.85 -10.25
CA VAL A 195 1.46 -36.14 -8.94
C VAL A 195 0.13 -35.42 -8.76
N GLU A 196 -0.72 -35.87 -7.83
CA GLU A 196 -1.99 -35.22 -7.54
C GLU A 196 -1.78 -33.74 -7.14
N GLY A 197 -2.49 -32.83 -7.81
CA GLY A 197 -2.28 -31.38 -7.64
C GLY A 197 -0.97 -30.85 -8.25
N GLY A 198 -0.32 -31.63 -9.12
CA GLY A 198 0.95 -31.29 -9.78
C GLY A 198 0.85 -30.20 -10.84
N ILE A 199 -0.34 -29.89 -11.34
CA ILE A 199 -0.60 -28.74 -12.21
C ILE A 199 -1.10 -27.58 -11.36
N SER A 200 -0.39 -26.45 -11.40
CA SER A 200 -0.87 -25.19 -10.80
C SER A 200 -1.66 -24.39 -11.82
N MET A 201 -2.98 -24.55 -11.77
CA MET A 201 -3.93 -23.70 -12.48
C MET A 201 -4.51 -22.67 -11.51
N ILE A 202 -4.29 -21.40 -11.77
CA ILE A 202 -4.77 -20.28 -10.96
C ILE A 202 -5.86 -19.56 -11.76
N THR A 203 -6.97 -19.25 -11.12
CA THR A 203 -8.06 -18.49 -11.74
C THR A 203 -7.93 -17.02 -11.36
N ALA A 204 -8.07 -16.13 -12.35
CA ALA A 204 -7.99 -14.68 -12.16
C ALA A 204 -9.04 -13.94 -12.97
N THR A 205 -9.40 -12.71 -12.61
CA THR A 205 -10.24 -11.87 -13.49
C THR A 205 -9.43 -11.29 -14.65
N PRO A 206 -10.07 -10.88 -15.76
CA PRO A 206 -9.37 -10.15 -16.82
C PRO A 206 -8.65 -8.87 -16.33
N LEU A 207 -9.26 -8.14 -15.39
CA LEU A 207 -8.64 -6.94 -14.80
C LEU A 207 -7.41 -7.30 -13.94
N GLU A 208 -7.51 -8.37 -13.16
CA GLU A 208 -6.40 -8.90 -12.37
C GLU A 208 -5.23 -9.34 -13.26
N LEU A 209 -5.49 -10.06 -14.36
CA LEU A 209 -4.48 -10.45 -15.34
C LEU A 209 -3.82 -9.23 -16.00
N LYS A 210 -4.59 -8.18 -16.33
CA LYS A 210 -4.03 -6.90 -16.83
C LYS A 210 -3.12 -6.25 -15.80
N LEU A 211 -3.51 -6.26 -14.53
CA LEU A 211 -2.73 -5.69 -13.44
C LEU A 211 -1.44 -6.48 -13.18
N LEU A 212 -1.51 -7.81 -13.18
CA LEU A 212 -0.35 -8.69 -13.06
C LEU A 212 0.62 -8.51 -14.22
N MET A 213 0.12 -8.38 -15.45
CA MET A 213 0.95 -8.05 -16.61
C MET A 213 1.62 -6.69 -16.51
N LYS A 214 0.94 -5.68 -15.96
CA LYS A 214 1.54 -4.37 -15.69
C LYS A 214 2.67 -4.50 -14.68
N LEU A 215 2.45 -5.21 -13.57
CA LEU A 215 3.47 -5.49 -12.55
C LEU A 215 4.71 -6.17 -13.16
N LEU A 216 4.52 -7.24 -13.92
CA LEU A 216 5.60 -7.94 -14.61
C LEU A 216 6.35 -7.01 -15.58
N SER A 217 5.62 -6.23 -16.39
CA SER A 217 6.28 -5.28 -17.30
C SER A 217 7.11 -4.21 -16.58
N MET A 218 6.66 -3.75 -15.41
CA MET A 218 7.38 -2.78 -14.59
C MET A 218 8.64 -3.40 -13.97
N ASN A 219 8.49 -4.61 -13.45
CA ASN A 219 9.55 -5.31 -12.72
C ASN A 219 10.60 -5.94 -13.64
N ALA A 220 10.36 -6.07 -14.94
CA ALA A 220 11.40 -6.48 -15.89
C ALA A 220 12.67 -5.61 -15.79
N LYS A 221 12.52 -4.32 -15.45
CA LYS A 221 13.64 -3.38 -15.24
C LYS A 221 14.48 -3.67 -13.98
N LEU A 222 14.03 -4.57 -13.10
CA LEU A 222 14.82 -5.04 -11.97
C LEU A 222 15.91 -6.01 -12.41
N LEU A 223 15.79 -6.62 -13.58
CA LEU A 223 16.79 -7.53 -14.11
C LEU A 223 17.89 -6.72 -14.83
N PRO A 224 19.15 -7.16 -14.77
CA PRO A 224 20.20 -6.63 -15.62
C PRO A 224 19.80 -6.72 -17.11
N PRO A 225 20.10 -5.69 -17.94
CA PRO A 225 19.73 -5.70 -19.36
C PRO A 225 20.31 -6.87 -20.18
N ASP A 226 21.43 -7.43 -19.72
CA ASP A 226 22.15 -8.56 -20.30
C ASP A 226 21.71 -9.91 -19.74
N HIS A 227 20.77 -9.94 -18.79
CA HIS A 227 20.23 -11.17 -18.23
C HIS A 227 19.44 -11.97 -19.28
N LYS A 228 20.03 -13.08 -19.74
CA LYS A 228 19.45 -14.00 -20.74
C LYS A 228 19.27 -15.39 -20.13
N PRO A 229 18.10 -15.72 -19.58
CA PRO A 229 17.84 -17.05 -19.03
C PRO A 229 17.72 -18.10 -20.14
N GLU A 230 17.95 -19.37 -19.79
CA GLU A 230 17.70 -20.52 -20.66
C GLU A 230 16.20 -20.60 -21.01
N ARG A 231 15.91 -20.91 -22.29
CA ARG A 231 14.56 -21.00 -22.86
C ARG A 231 14.32 -22.37 -23.47
N GLY A 232 13.13 -22.92 -23.24
CA GLY A 232 12.65 -24.13 -23.91
C GLY A 232 12.10 -23.87 -25.33
N PRO A 233 11.71 -24.93 -26.06
CA PRO A 233 11.25 -24.85 -27.45
C PRO A 233 10.06 -23.90 -27.69
N TYR A 234 9.16 -23.79 -26.71
CA TYR A 234 7.96 -22.94 -26.79
C TYR A 234 8.12 -21.57 -26.09
N GLU A 235 9.35 -21.20 -25.73
CA GLU A 235 9.64 -20.03 -24.88
C GLU A 235 10.31 -18.86 -25.58
N GLU A 236 10.45 -18.93 -26.91
CA GLU A 236 11.07 -17.86 -27.71
C GLU A 236 10.41 -16.49 -27.46
N LYS A 237 9.06 -16.44 -27.48
CA LYS A 237 8.28 -15.21 -27.29
C LYS A 237 8.03 -14.86 -25.81
N HIS A 238 8.52 -15.66 -24.85
CA HIS A 238 8.31 -15.36 -23.42
C HIS A 238 9.16 -14.17 -22.97
N LYS A 239 8.63 -13.33 -22.10
CA LYS A 239 9.36 -12.24 -21.47
C LYS A 239 9.96 -12.70 -20.14
N VAL A 240 11.02 -12.06 -19.70
CA VAL A 240 11.63 -12.30 -18.38
C VAL A 240 11.27 -11.17 -17.43
N SER A 241 10.95 -11.49 -16.17
CA SER A 241 10.64 -10.49 -15.14
C SER A 241 10.88 -11.06 -13.75
N VAL A 242 10.70 -10.20 -12.74
CA VAL A 242 10.64 -10.54 -11.32
C VAL A 242 9.22 -10.30 -10.80
N LEU A 243 8.68 -11.23 -10.02
CA LEU A 243 7.53 -10.97 -9.15
C LEU A 243 8.03 -10.70 -7.73
N LEU A 244 7.47 -9.64 -7.13
CA LEU A 244 7.71 -9.26 -5.75
C LEU A 244 6.38 -9.36 -4.98
N PRO A 245 6.44 -9.61 -3.65
CA PRO A 245 5.26 -9.56 -2.80
C PRO A 245 4.50 -8.24 -2.95
N VAL A 246 3.17 -8.32 -3.03
CA VAL A 246 2.29 -7.15 -3.08
C VAL A 246 1.57 -7.03 -1.75
N GLY A 247 1.71 -5.89 -1.09
CA GLY A 247 1.06 -5.55 0.18
C GLY A 247 0.18 -4.31 0.10
N PRO A 248 -0.59 -4.03 1.16
CA PRO A 248 -1.34 -2.78 1.25
C PRO A 248 -0.39 -1.58 1.25
N LEU A 249 -0.87 -0.45 0.71
CA LEU A 249 -0.11 0.79 0.71
C LEU A 249 0.05 1.34 2.13
N SER A 250 1.25 1.80 2.49
CA SER A 250 1.50 2.55 3.73
C SER A 250 0.71 3.87 3.75
N PHE A 251 0.54 4.48 4.93
CA PHE A 251 -0.14 5.78 5.02
C PHE A 251 0.61 6.89 4.30
N GLU A 252 1.95 6.86 4.34
CA GLU A 252 2.81 7.77 3.61
C GLU A 252 2.59 7.67 2.11
N ALA A 253 2.65 6.45 1.55
CA ALA A 253 2.39 6.22 0.14
C ALA A 253 0.98 6.67 -0.24
N LEU A 254 -0.03 6.29 0.55
CA LEU A 254 -1.41 6.68 0.29
C LEU A 254 -1.59 8.18 0.26
N GLY A 255 -1.09 8.93 1.24
CA GLY A 255 -1.34 10.36 1.24
C GLY A 255 -0.40 11.13 0.33
N SER A 256 0.73 10.56 -0.12
CA SER A 256 1.42 11.08 -1.31
C SER A 256 0.56 10.90 -2.57
N LEU A 257 0.04 9.69 -2.81
CA LEU A 257 -0.76 9.34 -3.99
C LEU A 257 -2.14 10.00 -4.03
N ASN A 258 -2.71 10.34 -2.88
CA ASN A 258 -3.98 11.07 -2.75
C ASN A 258 -3.80 12.59 -2.78
N ASN A 259 -2.58 13.12 -2.65
CA ASN A 259 -2.34 14.56 -2.64
C ASN A 259 -1.84 15.05 -4.00
N ASP A 260 -2.72 15.68 -4.75
CA ASP A 260 -2.33 16.47 -5.91
C ASP A 260 -1.74 17.82 -5.46
N THR A 261 -0.51 18.14 -5.86
CA THR A 261 0.11 19.45 -5.58
C THR A 261 -0.53 20.58 -6.39
N GLY A 262 -1.25 20.23 -7.46
CA GLY A 262 -2.03 21.11 -8.34
C GLY A 262 -3.53 21.14 -8.03
N CYS A 263 -4.34 21.25 -9.07
CA CYS A 263 -5.81 21.25 -9.00
C CYS A 263 -6.34 19.88 -8.59
N ALA A 264 -7.23 19.82 -7.59
CA ALA A 264 -7.78 18.56 -7.08
C ALA A 264 -8.61 17.76 -8.11
N ILE A 265 -9.09 18.41 -9.17
CA ILE A 265 -9.87 17.76 -10.23
C ILE A 265 -9.00 17.33 -11.42
N CYS A 266 -8.09 18.18 -11.88
CA CYS A 266 -7.38 17.96 -13.16
C CYS A 266 -5.85 17.89 -13.04
N GLY A 267 -5.28 18.10 -11.84
CA GLY A 267 -3.83 18.04 -11.59
C GLY A 267 -3.02 19.22 -12.13
N LYS A 268 -3.58 20.09 -12.98
CA LYS A 268 -2.92 21.29 -13.51
C LYS A 268 -2.50 22.27 -12.41
N GLU A 269 -1.59 23.20 -12.71
CA GLU A 269 -1.20 24.25 -11.78
C GLU A 269 -2.42 25.01 -11.23
N ARG A 270 -2.38 25.30 -9.93
CA ARG A 270 -3.47 25.95 -9.21
C ARG A 270 -3.43 27.46 -9.45
N THR A 271 -4.60 28.06 -9.58
CA THR A 271 -4.75 29.53 -9.64
C THR A 271 -5.40 30.07 -8.37
N SER A 272 -6.25 29.28 -7.70
CA SER A 272 -6.95 29.69 -6.49
C SER A 272 -7.23 28.52 -5.54
N ARG A 273 -7.47 28.85 -4.28
CA ARG A 273 -7.94 27.92 -3.23
C ARG A 273 -9.42 28.14 -2.98
N CYS A 274 -10.10 27.13 -2.44
CA CYS A 274 -11.44 27.34 -1.92
C CYS A 274 -11.40 28.46 -0.85
N SER A 275 -12.13 29.55 -1.07
CA SER A 275 -12.12 30.73 -0.20
C SER A 275 -12.65 30.44 1.22
N GLN A 276 -13.48 29.41 1.36
CA GLN A 276 -14.11 29.06 2.63
C GLN A 276 -13.24 28.15 3.50
N CYS A 277 -12.71 27.05 2.96
CA CYS A 277 -11.95 26.07 3.75
C CYS A 277 -10.43 26.14 3.54
N GLN A 278 -9.97 26.75 2.44
CA GLN A 278 -8.56 26.83 2.04
C GLN A 278 -7.79 25.49 1.95
N SER A 279 -8.48 24.34 2.09
CA SER A 279 -7.86 23.01 2.11
C SER A 279 -7.69 22.40 0.72
N VAL A 280 -8.50 22.81 -0.27
CA VAL A 280 -8.47 22.30 -1.64
C VAL A 280 -8.11 23.42 -2.61
N SER A 281 -7.30 23.08 -3.62
CA SER A 281 -6.84 23.99 -4.68
C SER A 281 -7.45 23.63 -6.03
N TYR A 282 -7.77 24.65 -6.83
CA TYR A 282 -8.33 24.49 -8.17
C TYR A 282 -7.57 25.36 -9.18
N CYS A 283 -7.57 24.95 -10.45
CA CYS A 283 -7.06 25.77 -11.55
C CYS A 283 -8.07 26.85 -12.00
N GLY A 284 -9.31 26.83 -11.49
CA GLY A 284 -10.34 27.81 -11.80
C GLY A 284 -11.73 27.40 -11.31
N ALA A 285 -12.71 28.29 -11.52
CA ALA A 285 -14.09 28.12 -11.04
C ALA A 285 -14.79 26.87 -11.60
N GLU A 286 -14.44 26.42 -12.80
CA GLU A 286 -15.02 25.20 -13.39
C GLU A 286 -14.68 23.94 -12.60
N CYS A 287 -13.41 23.77 -12.22
CA CYS A 287 -12.98 22.63 -11.40
C CYS A 287 -13.56 22.72 -9.99
N GLN A 288 -13.66 23.92 -9.41
CA GLN A 288 -14.33 24.11 -8.13
C GLN A 288 -15.82 23.73 -8.19
N LYS A 289 -16.53 24.14 -9.25
CA LYS A 289 -17.96 23.79 -9.46
C LYS A 289 -18.15 22.28 -9.66
N ALA A 290 -17.24 21.62 -10.38
CA ALA A 290 -17.28 20.18 -10.60
C ALA A 290 -17.05 19.36 -9.31
N ASP A 291 -16.19 19.84 -8.42
CA ASP A 291 -15.90 19.21 -7.13
C ASP A 291 -16.98 19.52 -6.07
N TRP A 292 -17.73 20.62 -6.23
CA TRP A 292 -18.63 21.15 -5.21
C TRP A 292 -19.66 20.15 -4.64
N PRO A 293 -20.31 19.27 -5.43
CA PRO A 293 -21.25 18.30 -4.87
C PRO A 293 -20.65 17.40 -3.78
N GLU A 294 -19.37 17.01 -3.93
CA GLU A 294 -18.62 16.21 -2.96
C GLU A 294 -17.97 17.10 -1.89
N HIS A 295 -17.31 18.18 -2.32
CA HIS A 295 -16.56 19.08 -1.45
C HIS A 295 -17.43 19.86 -0.46
N LYS A 296 -18.65 20.27 -0.82
CA LYS A 296 -19.50 21.16 0.00
C LYS A 296 -19.71 20.67 1.44
N LYS A 297 -19.83 19.35 1.62
CA LYS A 297 -20.05 18.72 2.93
C LYS A 297 -18.83 18.92 3.82
N ALA A 298 -17.65 18.60 3.30
CA ALA A 298 -16.38 18.80 3.99
C ALA A 298 -16.06 20.29 4.20
N CYS A 299 -16.28 21.12 3.17
CA CYS A 299 -15.99 22.56 3.20
C CYS A 299 -16.76 23.30 4.30
N ARG A 300 -18.04 22.96 4.51
CA ARG A 300 -18.90 23.62 5.51
C ARG A 300 -18.64 23.13 6.93
N SER A 301 -18.03 21.96 7.09
CA SER A 301 -17.81 21.34 8.41
C SER A 301 -16.95 22.19 9.36
N LEU A 302 -16.10 23.06 8.80
CA LEU A 302 -15.12 23.85 9.53
C LEU A 302 -15.59 25.26 9.93
N LYS A 303 -16.74 25.72 9.42
CA LYS A 303 -17.21 27.09 9.67
C LYS A 303 -17.63 27.23 11.14
N GLY A 304 -17.06 28.24 11.82
CA GLY A 304 -17.37 28.51 13.23
C GLY A 304 -16.85 27.43 14.20
N GLY A 305 -15.79 26.72 13.83
CA GLY A 305 -15.07 25.83 14.75
C GLY A 305 -14.26 26.62 15.78
N ARG A 306 -14.11 26.04 16.98
CA ARG A 306 -13.22 26.51 18.04
C ARG A 306 -11.80 26.06 17.72
N TRP A 307 -10.91 27.02 17.51
CA TRP A 307 -9.49 26.77 17.24
C TRP A 307 -8.65 26.97 18.50
N CYS A 308 -7.72 26.07 18.73
CA CYS A 308 -6.75 26.10 19.83
C CYS A 308 -5.34 26.06 19.24
N THR A 309 -4.51 27.06 19.56
CA THR A 309 -3.12 27.11 19.09
C THR A 309 -2.23 26.48 20.13
N ILE A 310 -1.54 25.41 19.76
CA ILE A 310 -0.67 24.66 20.66
C ILE A 310 0.79 24.72 20.19
N PRO A 311 1.76 24.78 21.11
CA PRO A 311 3.15 24.52 20.81
C PRO A 311 3.38 23.02 20.56
N PHE A 312 4.44 22.68 19.84
CA PHE A 312 4.91 21.29 19.72
C PHE A 312 6.44 21.19 19.75
N ARG A 313 6.94 20.02 20.14
CA ARG A 313 8.37 19.66 20.15
C ARG A 313 8.58 18.41 19.28
N THR A 314 9.79 18.23 18.74
CA THR A 314 10.17 17.06 17.92
C THR A 314 10.69 15.88 18.73
N ASN A 315 11.01 16.08 20.02
CA ASN A 315 11.67 15.09 20.87
C ASN A 315 10.75 14.66 22.01
N TYR A 316 10.85 13.39 22.41
CA TYR A 316 10.24 12.86 23.63
C TYR A 316 11.18 13.16 24.82
N ALA A 317 10.66 13.69 25.93
CA ALA A 317 11.49 14.15 27.06
C ALA A 317 12.15 12.99 27.85
N ASP A 318 11.54 11.81 27.83
CA ASP A 318 12.02 10.61 28.53
C ASP A 318 12.43 9.51 27.54
N ASN A 319 13.45 8.71 27.85
CA ASN A 319 13.89 7.60 27.01
C ASN A 319 12.85 6.45 26.96
N ILE A 320 11.67 6.67 26.39
CA ILE A 320 10.68 5.64 26.13
C ILE A 320 10.86 5.18 24.69
N LEU A 321 11.31 3.94 24.53
CA LEU A 321 11.26 3.22 23.26
C LEU A 321 9.78 2.97 22.92
N ALA A 322 9.12 3.92 22.28
CA ALA A 322 7.74 3.77 21.86
C ALA A 322 7.71 3.10 20.48
N ASP A 323 7.36 1.81 20.46
CA ASP A 323 7.18 1.07 19.22
C ASP A 323 5.85 1.48 18.55
N PHE A 324 5.93 2.36 17.56
CA PHE A 324 4.75 2.89 16.87
C PHE A 324 4.32 1.98 15.72
N MET A 325 3.39 1.07 16.00
CA MET A 325 2.77 0.24 14.97
C MET A 325 1.69 1.02 14.19
N SER A 326 1.97 1.31 12.92
CA SER A 326 0.93 1.73 11.96
C SER A 326 -0.05 0.58 11.71
N ARG A 327 -1.35 0.89 11.64
CA ARG A 327 -2.38 -0.11 11.29
C ARG A 327 -2.18 -0.70 9.89
N ARG A 328 -1.56 0.04 8.97
CA ARG A 328 -1.21 -0.45 7.63
C ARG A 328 0.18 -1.07 7.54
N SER A 329 0.91 -1.16 8.66
CA SER A 329 2.21 -1.85 8.69
C SER A 329 2.03 -3.34 8.42
N VAL A 330 2.96 -3.91 7.66
CA VAL A 330 2.95 -5.31 7.25
C VAL A 330 4.06 -6.07 7.96
N ASN A 331 3.71 -7.13 8.68
CA ASN A 331 4.60 -8.12 9.31
C ASN A 331 5.74 -7.63 10.25
N HIS A 332 5.91 -6.34 10.54
CA HIS A 332 6.56 -5.86 11.77
C HIS A 332 6.28 -4.37 12.05
N PRO A 333 6.46 -3.92 13.30
CA PRO A 333 6.54 -2.50 13.64
C PRO A 333 7.71 -1.86 12.88
N GLN A 334 7.53 -0.64 12.37
CA GLN A 334 8.68 0.23 12.17
C GLN A 334 9.07 0.70 13.57
N THR A 335 10.14 0.13 14.14
CA THR A 335 10.67 0.57 15.42
C THR A 335 11.37 1.90 15.19
N PHE A 336 10.72 2.99 15.59
CA PHE A 336 11.32 4.32 15.54
C PHE A 336 12.09 4.53 16.85
N VAL A 337 13.41 4.57 16.76
CA VAL A 337 14.24 5.08 17.85
C VAL A 337 14.32 6.59 17.68
N THR A 338 13.57 7.34 18.49
CA THR A 338 13.81 8.78 18.62
C THR A 338 14.96 8.95 19.61
N THR A 339 16.16 9.24 19.09
CA THR A 339 17.33 9.54 19.92
C THR A 339 17.26 10.98 20.46
N ARG A 340 17.93 11.17 21.60
CA ARG A 340 17.91 12.35 22.46
C ARG A 340 18.54 13.61 21.87
N GLU A 341 19.04 13.59 20.64
CA GLU A 341 19.74 14.77 20.10
C GLU A 341 18.70 15.87 19.80
N PRO A 342 18.85 17.07 20.40
CA PRO A 342 18.03 18.22 20.06
C PRO A 342 18.32 18.59 18.62
N THR A 343 17.50 18.11 17.69
CA THR A 343 17.50 18.72 16.36
C THR A 343 16.94 20.14 16.55
N SER A 344 17.83 21.12 16.40
CA SER A 344 17.42 22.53 16.27
C SER A 344 16.58 22.74 15.00
N GLU A 345 16.49 21.73 14.13
CA GLU A 345 15.69 21.74 12.92
C GLU A 345 14.21 21.94 13.21
N VAL A 346 13.70 23.07 12.72
CA VAL A 346 12.28 23.34 12.59
C VAL A 346 11.68 22.30 11.63
N PRO A 347 10.62 21.58 12.00
CA PRO A 347 10.01 20.60 11.10
C PRO A 347 9.56 21.22 9.77
N PRO A 348 9.57 20.48 8.65
CA PRO A 348 9.17 21.01 7.34
C PRO A 348 7.75 21.57 7.35
N ASN A 349 7.51 22.72 6.71
CA ASN A 349 6.16 23.28 6.53
C ASN A 349 5.58 22.93 5.16
N VAL A 350 5.41 21.63 4.89
CA VAL A 350 4.94 21.16 3.57
C VAL A 350 3.54 21.69 3.22
N HIS A 351 2.71 21.92 4.25
CA HIS A 351 1.34 22.42 4.08
C HIS A 351 1.28 23.95 3.95
N GLY A 352 2.29 24.70 4.39
CA GLY A 352 2.20 26.15 4.49
C GLY A 352 1.03 26.57 5.38
N ASP A 353 0.23 27.52 4.90
CA ASP A 353 -0.99 27.97 5.60
C ASP A 353 -2.22 27.08 5.35
N LYS A 354 -2.06 25.95 4.64
CA LYS A 354 -3.19 25.06 4.31
C LYS A 354 -3.70 24.37 5.56
N LEU A 355 -5.00 24.09 5.57
CA LEU A 355 -5.60 23.16 6.52
C LEU A 355 -5.29 21.72 6.10
N PHE A 356 -4.82 20.93 7.05
CA PHE A 356 -4.54 19.50 6.90
C PHE A 356 -5.07 18.72 8.11
N LEU A 357 -5.24 17.41 7.95
CA LEU A 357 -5.75 16.55 9.03
C LEU A 357 -4.59 15.99 9.85
N VAL A 358 -4.65 16.17 11.17
CA VAL A 358 -3.75 15.53 12.13
C VAL A 358 -4.50 14.50 12.97
N LYS A 359 -3.82 13.44 13.39
CA LYS A 359 -4.24 12.67 14.57
C LYS A 359 -3.49 13.19 15.75
N ILE A 360 -4.22 13.22 16.85
CA ILE A 360 -3.70 13.55 18.17
C ILE A 360 -4.00 12.35 19.03
N GLN A 361 -2.97 11.77 19.63
CA GLN A 361 -3.07 10.58 20.47
C GLN A 361 -2.56 10.91 21.87
N ALA A 362 -3.39 10.69 22.88
CA ALA A 362 -3.00 10.85 24.27
C ALA A 362 -2.01 9.75 24.66
N GLY A 363 -0.99 10.09 25.45
CA GLY A 363 -0.04 9.14 26.01
C GLY A 363 -0.74 8.11 26.90
N MET A 364 -0.41 6.84 26.71
CA MET A 364 -0.92 5.77 27.57
C MET A 364 -0.20 5.82 28.92
N GLY A 365 -0.94 6.05 30.00
CA GLY A 365 -0.44 5.92 31.39
C GLY A 365 -0.03 7.22 32.09
N THR A 366 0.57 8.19 31.40
CA THR A 366 1.03 9.44 32.05
C THR A 366 0.19 10.67 31.71
N GLU A 367 -0.66 10.64 30.67
CA GLU A 367 -1.52 11.75 30.20
C GLU A 367 -0.84 13.14 30.09
N THR A 368 0.48 13.24 30.23
CA THR A 368 1.25 14.49 30.20
C THR A 368 1.77 14.81 28.81
N THR A 369 1.58 13.91 27.85
CA THR A 369 2.12 14.01 26.49
C THR A 369 1.07 13.59 25.47
N MET A 370 0.99 14.33 24.37
CA MET A 370 0.20 13.98 23.20
C MET A 370 1.09 13.86 21.96
N LEU A 371 0.94 12.78 21.21
CA LEU A 371 1.59 12.59 19.92
C LEU A 371 0.71 13.15 18.79
N ILE A 372 1.30 13.96 17.92
CA ILE A 372 0.65 14.64 16.81
C ILE A 372 1.42 14.39 15.53
N TYR A 373 0.71 14.01 14.47
CA TYR A 373 1.26 13.90 13.12
C TYR A 373 0.12 14.00 12.10
N ASP A 374 0.42 14.37 10.86
CA ASP A 374 -0.50 14.20 9.74
C ASP A 374 -0.34 12.81 9.10
N ARG A 375 -1.23 12.51 8.14
CA ARG A 375 -1.26 11.21 7.46
C ARG A 375 0.09 10.79 6.88
N ASN A 376 0.84 11.77 6.38
CA ASN A 376 2.07 11.56 5.62
C ASN A 376 3.32 11.80 6.46
N ARG A 377 3.16 12.12 7.76
CA ARG A 377 4.26 12.56 8.62
C ARG A 377 5.10 13.67 7.98
N THR A 378 4.46 14.58 7.25
CA THR A 378 5.13 15.63 6.46
C THR A 378 5.95 16.59 7.30
N PHE A 379 5.64 16.71 8.60
CA PHE A 379 6.38 17.50 9.58
C PHE A 379 6.94 16.62 10.71
N LYS A 380 7.23 15.34 10.42
CA LYS A 380 7.64 14.32 11.40
C LYS A 380 6.56 14.11 12.49
N GLU A 381 6.79 13.17 13.40
CA GLU A 381 6.07 13.07 14.66
C GLU A 381 6.47 14.22 15.58
N VAL A 382 5.46 14.91 16.12
CA VAL A 382 5.68 15.97 17.10
C VAL A 382 4.85 15.72 18.34
N PHE A 383 5.30 16.28 19.46
CA PHE A 383 4.74 16.05 20.77
C PHE A 383 4.26 17.37 21.36
N PHE A 384 3.11 17.34 22.02
CA PHE A 384 2.60 18.44 22.83
C PHE A 384 2.58 18.00 24.29
N PHE A 385 3.31 18.72 25.15
CA PHE A 385 3.45 18.38 26.57
C PHE A 385 2.56 19.26 27.43
N LEU A 386 2.08 18.70 28.54
CA LEU A 386 1.28 19.41 29.54
C LEU A 386 2.01 20.64 30.09
N GLU A 387 3.33 20.55 30.27
CA GLU A 387 4.17 21.66 30.77
C GLU A 387 4.28 22.84 29.80
N ASP A 388 4.07 22.63 28.50
CA ASP A 388 4.21 23.70 27.50
C ASP A 388 3.02 24.67 27.54
N ASP A 389 1.81 24.14 27.74
CA ASP A 389 0.57 24.91 27.84
C ASP A 389 -0.53 24.06 28.53
N PRO A 390 -0.67 24.16 29.87
CA PRO A 390 -1.61 23.33 30.62
C PRO A 390 -3.08 23.53 30.23
N GLU A 391 -3.47 24.75 29.89
CA GLU A 391 -4.86 25.09 29.55
C GLU A 391 -5.24 24.47 28.21
N SER A 392 -4.42 24.71 27.18
CA SER A 392 -4.64 24.13 25.86
C SER A 392 -4.53 22.61 25.88
N HIS A 393 -3.60 22.05 26.67
CA HIS A 393 -3.46 20.61 26.84
C HIS A 393 -4.72 19.99 27.44
N ALA A 394 -5.27 20.57 28.51
CA ALA A 394 -6.53 20.12 29.10
C ALA A 394 -7.69 20.19 28.10
N ALA A 395 -7.77 21.26 27.30
CA ALA A 395 -8.82 21.42 26.29
C ALA A 395 -8.73 20.35 25.18
N VAL A 396 -7.53 20.04 24.69
CA VAL A 396 -7.31 18.99 23.69
C VAL A 396 -7.63 17.60 24.26
N LEU A 397 -7.22 17.33 25.51
CA LEU A 397 -7.46 16.04 26.17
C LEU A 397 -8.95 15.81 26.42
N ALA A 398 -9.68 16.85 26.83
CA ALA A 398 -11.12 16.80 27.01
C ALA A 398 -11.85 16.42 25.71
N GLU A 399 -11.43 16.95 24.56
CA GLU A 399 -12.00 16.57 23.27
C GLU A 399 -11.65 15.15 22.84
N ILE A 400 -10.45 14.66 23.15
CA ILE A 400 -10.05 13.26 22.91
C ILE A 400 -10.98 12.31 23.69
N ARG A 401 -11.23 12.61 24.97
CA ARG A 401 -12.03 11.78 25.88
C ARG A 401 -13.53 11.89 25.64
N CYS A 402 -13.99 13.02 25.11
CA CYS A 402 -15.39 13.26 24.74
C CYS A 402 -15.86 12.24 23.69
N PRO A 403 -17.16 11.87 23.65
CA PRO A 403 -17.74 11.09 22.54
C PRO A 403 -17.42 11.65 21.14
N ARG A 404 -17.18 12.96 21.01
CA ARG A 404 -16.75 13.62 19.76
C ARG A 404 -15.31 13.32 19.34
N GLY A 405 -14.44 12.95 20.27
CA GLY A 405 -13.08 12.48 19.97
C GLY A 405 -13.10 11.12 19.29
N GLY A 406 -14.03 10.26 19.73
CA GLY A 406 -14.20 8.91 19.24
C GLY A 406 -13.12 7.95 19.74
N TYR A 407 -13.08 6.74 19.18
CA TYR A 407 -11.96 5.78 19.33
C TYR A 407 -11.57 5.42 20.79
N GLY A 408 -12.57 5.26 21.68
CA GLY A 408 -12.35 4.83 23.06
C GLY A 408 -11.61 5.85 23.93
N GLY A 409 -11.60 7.12 23.52
CA GLY A 409 -10.96 8.19 24.30
C GLY A 409 -9.44 8.19 24.24
N LEU A 410 -8.83 7.50 23.27
CA LEU A 410 -7.36 7.41 23.18
C LEU A 410 -6.76 8.37 22.14
N LYS A 411 -7.56 8.75 21.15
CA LYS A 411 -7.12 9.57 20.03
C LYS A 411 -8.29 10.31 19.40
N MET A 412 -7.98 11.38 18.69
CA MET A 412 -8.92 12.06 17.80
C MET A 412 -8.22 12.49 16.52
N TYR A 413 -9.03 12.85 15.52
CA TYR A 413 -8.57 13.42 14.26
C TYR A 413 -9.18 14.80 14.10
N ARG A 414 -8.34 15.80 13.83
CA ARG A 414 -8.76 17.20 13.75
C ARG A 414 -8.04 17.92 12.62
N TRP A 415 -8.71 18.91 12.06
CA TRP A 415 -8.09 19.83 11.12
C TRP A 415 -7.14 20.75 11.87
N ALA A 416 -5.95 20.94 11.31
CA ALA A 416 -4.93 21.83 11.83
C ALA A 416 -4.36 22.70 10.69
N LYS A 417 -3.81 23.86 11.05
CA LYS A 417 -2.89 24.64 10.21
C LYS A 417 -1.66 24.98 11.02
N ARG A 418 -0.54 25.16 10.33
CA ARG A 418 0.66 25.69 10.94
C ARG A 418 0.55 27.21 11.07
N THR A 419 0.82 27.73 12.26
CA THR A 419 0.77 29.17 12.57
C THR A 419 2.13 29.76 12.94
N GLY A 420 3.14 28.90 13.09
CA GLY A 420 4.52 29.30 13.33
C GLY A 420 5.46 28.10 13.22
N ASP A 421 6.75 28.33 13.44
CA ASP A 421 7.78 27.29 13.29
C ASP A 421 7.56 26.08 14.20
N ARG A 422 6.96 26.28 15.38
CA ARG A 422 6.68 25.21 16.35
C ARG A 422 5.27 25.30 16.92
N GLN A 423 4.32 25.77 16.12
CA GLN A 423 2.93 25.96 16.53
C GLN A 423 1.93 25.41 15.52
N LEU A 424 0.91 24.73 16.03
CA LEU A 424 -0.24 24.25 15.27
C LEU A 424 -1.53 24.84 15.86
N SER A 425 -2.36 25.41 15.01
CA SER A 425 -3.74 25.77 15.35
C SER A 425 -4.68 24.64 14.95
N ILE A 426 -5.32 24.02 15.94
CA ILE A 426 -6.16 22.82 15.81
C ILE A 426 -7.63 23.17 16.05
N CYS A 427 -8.51 22.72 15.17
CA CYS A 427 -9.96 22.82 15.36
C CYS A 427 -10.41 21.73 16.34
N LEU A 428 -11.00 22.11 17.48
CA LEU A 428 -11.30 21.18 18.58
C LEU A 428 -12.67 20.50 18.45
N ASP A 429 -13.68 21.24 18.01
CA ASP A 429 -15.10 20.87 18.13
C ASP A 429 -15.74 20.40 16.80
N ARG A 430 -15.03 20.54 15.67
CA ARG A 430 -15.50 20.09 14.35
C ARG A 430 -14.73 18.85 13.89
N PRO A 431 -15.29 17.64 14.05
CA PRO A 431 -14.66 16.43 13.53
C PRO A 431 -14.68 16.45 12.00
N PRO A 432 -13.71 15.81 11.34
CA PRO A 432 -13.74 15.65 9.88
C PRO A 432 -14.98 14.84 9.48
N THR A 433 -15.71 15.33 8.48
CA THR A 433 -16.92 14.67 7.96
C THR A 433 -16.64 13.62 6.90
N MET A 434 -15.38 13.53 6.46
CA MET A 434 -14.93 12.55 5.48
C MET A 434 -14.41 11.28 6.18
N PRO A 435 -14.52 10.10 5.55
CA PRO A 435 -13.89 8.88 6.06
C PRO A 435 -12.40 9.13 6.31
N ILE A 436 -11.97 8.95 7.55
CA ILE A 436 -10.58 9.14 7.97
C ILE A 436 -9.80 7.86 7.61
N ALA A 437 -9.13 7.85 6.46
CA ALA A 437 -8.28 6.73 6.02
C ALA A 437 -6.89 6.81 6.70
N TRP A 438 -6.80 6.43 7.97
CA TRP A 438 -5.67 6.72 8.88
C TRP A 438 -5.39 5.61 9.92
#